data_AF-A0A6J4IIA6-F1
#
_entry.id   AF-A0A6J4IIA6-F1
#
_cell.length_a   1.000
_cell.length_b   1.000
_cell.length_c   1.000
_cell.angle_alpha   90.00
_cell.angle_beta   90.00
_cell.angle_gamma   90.00
#
_symmetry.space_group_name_H-M   'P 1'
#
loop_
_entity.id
_entity.type
_entity.pdbx_description
1 polymer ?
#
loop_
_entity_poly.entity_id
_entity_poly.type
_entity_poly.pdbx_seq_one_letter_code
_entity_poly.pdbx_strand_id
1 'polypeptide(L)'
;MSHTHKPHMSTGPDLGDELVRLPAPLEQQLEEIVISVTGGAPLVETLPQLELDANASQRIVITGMGVVSPVGLGVPAFWDSISSGRSGIDHYTFIPNFRAYPSQIGGEVKDFDPRAYMDFKEARRMSRMSQFAVAAARMALEDSKLVVDGIADDVAVVMGVGSNAFPETEQAMRILIERGGSKVSPFFIPSSLPNMPACQIAIQLGLRGSNSTIATACAASSQAIGDAAAMLLRGDAEVVFAGGAEAPICELTLAGFCAMRALSSGYNDDPQRASRPFDAGRDGFVAGEGAAVLVLETLARARERGARIYAELIGYGASADAYHVTAPDPVGQGAARAMLRAMRRAGVGPQQIDYINAHA
;
A
#
# COMPACT_ATOMS: atom_id res chain seq x y z
N MET A 1 -54.19 -23.48 20.04
CA MET A 1 -53.30 -24.14 19.06
C MET A 1 -52.89 -23.04 18.09
N SER A 2 -51.84 -22.27 18.39
CA SER A 2 -50.42 -22.52 18.03
C SER A 2 -50.23 -22.44 16.49
N HIS A 3 -49.31 -21.70 15.89
CA HIS A 3 -48.01 -21.17 16.32
C HIS A 3 -47.68 -19.89 15.53
N THR A 4 -47.10 -18.91 16.22
CA THR A 4 -46.26 -17.86 15.63
C THR A 4 -44.87 -18.43 15.36
N HIS A 5 -44.38 -18.33 14.13
CA HIS A 5 -43.01 -18.70 13.77
C HIS A 5 -42.12 -17.44 13.83
N LYS A 6 -41.32 -17.33 14.89
CA LYS A 6 -40.14 -16.45 14.91
C LYS A 6 -38.96 -17.22 14.29
N PRO A 7 -38.11 -16.58 13.46
CA PRO A 7 -36.89 -17.23 12.99
C PRO A 7 -35.89 -17.31 14.14
N HIS A 8 -35.41 -18.52 14.41
CA HIS A 8 -34.27 -18.78 15.27
C HIS A 8 -33.01 -18.17 14.62
N MET A 9 -32.43 -17.14 15.23
CA MET A 9 -31.01 -16.83 15.03
C MET A 9 -30.22 -17.95 15.71
N SER A 10 -29.47 -18.74 14.92
CA SER A 10 -28.46 -19.61 15.46
C SER A 10 -27.33 -18.74 15.99
N THR A 11 -27.15 -18.76 17.31
CA THR A 11 -25.92 -18.30 17.95
C THR A 11 -24.75 -19.06 17.35
N GLY A 12 -23.82 -18.33 16.72
CA GLY A 12 -22.52 -18.89 16.30
C GLY A 12 -21.78 -19.47 17.51
N PRO A 13 -20.76 -20.31 17.27
CA PRO A 13 -20.01 -20.93 18.36
C PRO A 13 -19.37 -19.84 19.23
N ASP A 14 -19.62 -19.98 20.54
CA ASP A 14 -18.98 -19.25 21.62
C ASP A 14 -17.48 -19.56 21.58
N LEU A 15 -16.72 -18.73 20.86
CA LEU A 15 -15.26 -18.73 20.88
C LEU A 15 -14.84 -18.02 22.17
N GLY A 16 -14.88 -18.76 23.28
CA GLY A 16 -14.30 -18.30 24.54
C GLY A 16 -12.85 -17.89 24.36
N ASP A 17 -12.39 -16.98 25.24
CA ASP A 17 -11.04 -16.39 25.36
C ASP A 17 -9.90 -17.41 25.58
N GLU A 18 -9.77 -18.44 24.73
CA GLU A 18 -8.51 -19.14 24.55
C GLU A 18 -7.70 -18.39 23.49
N LEU A 19 -7.02 -17.33 23.93
CA LEU A 19 -5.80 -16.88 23.28
C LEU A 19 -4.97 -18.13 23.00
N VAL A 20 -4.80 -18.47 21.72
CA VAL A 20 -3.96 -19.58 21.27
C VAL A 20 -2.55 -19.31 21.81
N ARG A 21 -2.22 -19.92 22.95
CA ARG A 21 -0.87 -19.83 23.50
C ARG A 21 0.06 -20.52 22.52
N LEU A 22 1.13 -19.82 22.16
CA LEU A 22 2.14 -20.41 21.32
C LEU A 22 2.77 -21.59 22.09
N PRO A 23 3.27 -22.63 21.42
CA PRO A 23 4.03 -23.67 22.08
C PRO A 23 5.15 -23.03 22.91
N ALA A 24 5.33 -23.42 24.16
CA ALA A 24 6.32 -22.82 25.08
C ALA A 24 7.73 -22.62 24.48
N PRO A 25 8.27 -23.52 23.62
CA PRO A 25 9.56 -23.28 22.95
C PRO A 25 9.57 -22.04 22.05
N LEU A 26 8.43 -21.70 21.45
CA LEU A 26 8.27 -20.58 20.54
C LEU A 26 8.09 -19.25 21.31
N GLU A 27 7.39 -19.29 22.45
CA GLU A 27 7.31 -18.15 23.38
C GLU A 27 8.70 -17.75 23.88
N GLN A 28 9.51 -18.74 24.29
CA GLN A 28 10.88 -18.50 24.75
C GLN A 28 11.79 -17.94 23.64
N GLN A 29 11.66 -18.45 22.41
CA GLN A 29 12.38 -17.91 21.25
C GLN A 29 11.99 -16.47 20.94
N LEU A 30 10.70 -16.12 21.07
CA LEU A 30 10.23 -14.75 20.89
C LEU A 30 10.77 -13.82 21.97
N GLU A 31 10.79 -14.25 23.24
CA GLU A 31 11.38 -13.47 24.34
C GLU A 31 12.88 -13.25 24.13
N GLU A 32 13.63 -14.27 23.71
CA GLU A 32 15.06 -14.15 23.40
C GLU A 32 15.30 -13.18 22.23
N ILE A 33 14.49 -13.25 21.17
CA ILE A 33 14.56 -12.32 20.04
C ILE A 33 14.27 -10.89 20.53
N VAL A 34 13.21 -10.70 21.30
CA VAL A 34 12.84 -9.40 21.88
C VAL A 34 13.99 -8.82 22.71
N ILE A 35 14.55 -9.60 23.63
CA ILE A 35 15.67 -9.17 24.48
C ILE A 35 16.91 -8.83 23.63
N SER A 36 17.21 -9.64 22.62
CA SER A 36 18.36 -9.41 21.73
C SER A 36 18.21 -8.14 20.89
N VAL A 37 16.97 -7.80 20.50
CA VAL A 37 16.66 -6.59 19.72
C VAL A 37 16.62 -5.35 20.61
N THR A 38 16.10 -5.45 21.84
CA THR A 38 15.98 -4.30 22.75
C THR A 38 17.23 -4.06 23.58
N GLY A 39 18.19 -5.00 23.60
CA GLY A 39 19.35 -4.94 24.49
C GLY A 39 18.97 -5.04 25.97
N GLY A 40 17.83 -5.68 26.28
CA GLY A 40 17.29 -5.77 27.63
C GLY A 40 16.67 -4.47 28.17
N ALA A 41 16.61 -3.40 27.38
CA ALA A 41 15.84 -2.21 27.72
C ALA A 41 14.34 -2.54 27.72
N PRO A 42 13.53 -1.95 28.64
CA PRO A 42 12.09 -2.10 28.58
C PRO A 42 11.60 -1.70 27.18
N LEU A 43 10.71 -2.52 26.59
CA LEU A 43 10.17 -2.32 25.24
C LEU A 43 9.65 -0.90 25.02
N VAL A 44 9.17 -0.29 26.12
CA VAL A 44 8.85 1.12 26.27
C VAL A 44 9.14 1.47 27.74
N GLU A 45 9.99 2.46 28.06
CA GLU A 45 9.71 3.26 29.26
C GLU A 45 8.36 3.89 28.95
N THR A 46 7.32 3.63 29.75
CA THR A 46 6.11 4.46 29.72
C THR A 46 6.58 5.89 29.91
N LEU A 47 6.82 6.57 28.79
CA LEU A 47 6.98 8.00 28.76
C LEU A 47 5.75 8.52 29.51
N PRO A 48 5.90 9.53 30.40
CA PRO A 48 4.73 10.20 30.94
C PRO A 48 3.83 10.45 29.74
N GLN A 49 2.55 10.01 29.82
CA GLN A 49 1.58 10.22 28.76
C GLN A 49 1.85 11.62 28.24
N LEU A 50 2.46 11.73 27.06
CA LEU A 50 2.55 13.00 26.36
C LEU A 50 1.10 13.43 26.37
N GLU A 51 0.77 14.52 27.06
CA GLU A 51 -0.62 14.93 27.24
C GLU A 51 -1.24 15.00 25.84
N LEU A 52 -1.91 13.91 25.43
CA LEU A 52 -2.55 13.78 24.12
C LEU A 52 -3.69 14.81 24.00
N ASP A 53 -4.03 15.43 25.14
CA ASP A 53 -5.01 16.48 25.30
C ASP A 53 -4.49 17.88 24.93
N ALA A 54 -3.18 18.15 24.99
CA ALA A 54 -2.66 19.49 24.68
C ALA A 54 -2.80 19.86 23.19
N ASN A 55 -3.06 18.87 22.31
CA ASN A 55 -3.26 19.11 20.89
C ASN A 55 -4.23 18.10 20.24
N ALA A 56 -5.34 17.78 20.93
CA ALA A 56 -6.38 16.88 20.40
C ALA A 56 -6.91 17.29 19.00
N SER A 57 -6.70 18.55 18.59
CA SER A 57 -6.97 19.09 17.26
C SER A 57 -6.00 18.60 16.17
N GLN A 58 -4.76 18.22 16.51
CA GLN A 58 -3.70 17.79 15.58
C GLN A 58 -3.59 16.28 15.38
N ARG A 59 -4.49 15.48 15.97
CA ARG A 59 -4.59 14.03 15.70
C ARG A 59 -4.87 13.79 14.22
N ILE A 60 -4.25 12.78 13.62
CA ILE A 60 -4.37 12.51 12.18
C ILE A 60 -5.35 11.36 11.94
N VAL A 61 -6.35 11.60 11.11
CA VAL A 61 -7.41 10.64 10.81
C VAL A 61 -7.50 10.35 9.31
N ILE A 62 -7.97 9.14 9.00
CA ILE A 62 -8.28 8.71 7.64
C ILE A 62 -9.77 8.94 7.39
N THR A 63 -10.09 9.77 6.41
CA THR A 63 -11.48 10.17 6.08
C THR A 63 -11.98 9.59 4.77
N GLY A 64 -11.09 9.12 3.89
CA GLY A 64 -11.46 8.46 2.64
C GLY A 64 -10.42 7.47 2.17
N MET A 65 -10.86 6.47 1.40
CA MET A 65 -10.01 5.42 0.86
C MET A 65 -10.40 5.07 -0.58
N GLY A 66 -9.40 4.81 -1.42
CA GLY A 66 -9.58 4.32 -2.77
C GLY A 66 -8.51 3.30 -3.13
N VAL A 67 -8.90 2.26 -3.87
CA VAL A 67 -8.02 1.14 -4.20
C VAL A 67 -8.29 0.62 -5.60
N VAL A 68 -7.23 0.31 -6.32
CA VAL A 68 -7.20 -0.43 -7.57
C VAL A 68 -6.26 -1.62 -7.35
N SER A 69 -6.76 -2.84 -7.47
CA SER A 69 -5.96 -4.05 -7.18
C SER A 69 -6.41 -5.24 -8.04
N PRO A 70 -5.61 -6.31 -8.09
CA PRO A 70 -5.97 -7.54 -8.83
C PRO A 70 -7.22 -8.26 -8.29
N VAL A 71 -7.62 -7.95 -7.06
CA VAL A 71 -8.78 -8.56 -6.39
C VAL A 71 -9.99 -7.64 -6.29
N GLY A 72 -9.92 -6.42 -6.83
CA GLY A 72 -11.06 -5.51 -6.86
C GLY A 72 -10.70 -4.06 -7.18
N LEU A 73 -11.64 -3.39 -7.86
CA LEU A 73 -11.68 -1.96 -8.06
C LEU A 73 -12.62 -1.33 -7.03
N GLY A 74 -12.09 -0.42 -6.21
CA GLY A 74 -12.81 0.19 -5.09
C GLY A 74 -12.81 -0.65 -3.81
N VAL A 75 -13.00 0.04 -2.68
CA VAL A 75 -12.90 -0.55 -1.34
C VAL A 75 -13.88 -1.71 -1.11
N PRO A 76 -15.17 -1.65 -1.52
CA PRO A 76 -16.10 -2.75 -1.28
C PRO A 76 -15.69 -4.06 -1.95
N ALA A 77 -15.31 -4.01 -3.24
CA ALA A 77 -14.90 -5.20 -3.99
C ALA A 77 -13.57 -5.76 -3.47
N PHE A 78 -12.60 -4.88 -3.17
CA PHE A 78 -11.34 -5.26 -2.56
C PHE A 78 -11.54 -5.97 -1.22
N TRP A 79 -12.33 -5.37 -0.31
CA TRP A 79 -12.57 -5.90 1.03
C TRP A 79 -13.29 -7.25 1.00
N ASP A 80 -14.33 -7.38 0.17
CA ASP A 80 -15.06 -8.64 0.01
C ASP A 80 -14.14 -9.76 -0.50
N SER A 81 -13.21 -9.44 -1.40
CA SER A 81 -12.25 -10.43 -1.92
C SER A 81 -11.26 -10.90 -0.87
N ILE A 82 -10.62 -9.99 -0.15
CA ILE A 82 -9.61 -10.37 0.84
C ILE A 82 -10.23 -11.05 2.06
N SER A 83 -11.41 -10.61 2.51
CA SER A 83 -12.13 -11.24 3.63
C SER A 83 -12.69 -12.62 3.29
N SER A 84 -12.92 -12.89 2.00
CA SER A 84 -13.35 -14.21 1.48
C SER A 84 -12.18 -15.10 1.01
N GLY A 85 -10.93 -14.64 1.14
CA GLY A 85 -9.75 -15.41 0.71
C GLY A 85 -9.63 -15.62 -0.81
N ARG A 86 -10.17 -14.70 -1.63
CA ARG A 86 -10.10 -14.82 -3.10
C ARG A 86 -8.75 -14.35 -3.62
N SER A 87 -8.08 -15.21 -4.39
CA SER A 87 -6.80 -14.90 -5.01
C SER A 87 -6.99 -14.05 -6.27
N GLY A 88 -6.14 -13.03 -6.44
CA GLY A 88 -6.03 -12.22 -7.66
C GLY A 88 -4.92 -12.68 -8.58
N ILE A 89 -4.26 -13.79 -8.27
CA ILE A 89 -3.11 -14.29 -9.02
C ILE A 89 -3.55 -15.22 -10.13
N ASP A 90 -3.02 -14.99 -11.33
CA ASP A 90 -3.31 -15.76 -12.53
C ASP A 90 -2.06 -15.79 -13.44
N HIS A 91 -2.16 -16.47 -14.58
CA HIS A 91 -1.14 -16.33 -15.62
C HIS A 91 -1.09 -14.91 -16.18
N TYR A 92 0.12 -14.46 -16.54
CA TYR A 92 0.28 -13.18 -17.23
C TYR A 92 -0.48 -13.17 -18.55
N THR A 93 -1.22 -12.08 -18.79
CA THR A 93 -1.88 -11.81 -20.07
C THR A 93 -1.21 -10.67 -20.83
N PHE A 94 -0.50 -9.77 -20.13
CA PHE A 94 0.17 -8.62 -20.75
C PHE A 94 1.54 -8.93 -21.35
N ILE A 95 2.15 -10.06 -21.00
CA ILE A 95 3.50 -10.43 -21.42
C ILE A 95 3.41 -11.58 -22.45
N PRO A 96 3.49 -11.33 -23.77
CA PRO A 96 3.23 -12.37 -24.77
C PRO A 96 4.13 -13.62 -24.65
N ASN A 97 5.39 -13.43 -24.25
CA ASN A 97 6.38 -14.50 -24.14
C ASN A 97 6.60 -14.97 -22.70
N PHE A 98 5.63 -14.78 -21.79
CA PHE A 98 5.79 -15.14 -20.37
C PHE A 98 6.23 -16.60 -20.16
N ARG A 99 5.84 -17.51 -21.06
CA ARG A 99 6.20 -18.95 -21.01
C ARG A 99 7.69 -19.24 -21.18
N ALA A 100 8.47 -18.27 -21.67
CA ALA A 100 9.92 -18.38 -21.77
C ALA A 100 10.63 -18.14 -20.42
N TYR A 101 9.90 -17.73 -19.38
CA TYR A 101 10.44 -17.38 -18.08
C TYR A 101 10.12 -18.44 -17.02
N PRO A 102 10.96 -18.58 -15.98
CA PRO A 102 10.68 -19.46 -14.85
C PRO A 102 9.36 -19.15 -14.13
N SER A 103 9.07 -17.86 -13.91
CA SER A 103 7.78 -17.42 -13.38
C SER A 103 6.84 -17.04 -14.51
N GLN A 104 5.59 -17.47 -14.42
CA GLN A 104 4.58 -17.32 -15.48
C GLN A 104 3.28 -16.68 -14.98
N ILE A 105 3.30 -16.13 -13.77
CA ILE A 105 2.11 -15.77 -12.99
C ILE A 105 2.28 -14.40 -12.32
N GLY A 106 1.18 -13.68 -12.16
CA GLY A 106 1.15 -12.36 -11.52
C GLY A 106 -0.25 -11.91 -11.13
N GLY A 107 -0.32 -10.83 -10.37
CA GLY A 107 -1.55 -10.13 -10.03
C GLY A 107 -1.79 -8.96 -10.98
N GLU A 108 -2.39 -9.23 -12.14
CA GLU A 108 -2.82 -8.18 -13.08
C GLU A 108 -4.15 -7.57 -12.60
N VAL A 109 -4.28 -6.24 -12.67
CA VAL A 109 -5.56 -5.57 -12.39
C VAL A 109 -6.53 -5.88 -13.54
N LYS A 110 -7.63 -6.56 -13.20
CA LYS A 110 -8.69 -6.97 -14.13
C LYS A 110 -9.73 -5.86 -14.31
N ASP A 111 -10.33 -5.81 -15.51
CA ASP A 111 -11.47 -4.94 -15.85
C ASP A 111 -11.27 -3.43 -15.61
N PHE A 112 -10.03 -2.95 -15.58
CA PHE A 112 -9.74 -1.53 -15.42
C PHE A 112 -9.86 -0.77 -16.74
N ASP A 113 -10.82 0.16 -16.78
CA ASP A 113 -10.96 1.14 -17.86
C ASP A 113 -10.60 2.55 -17.35
N PRO A 114 -9.49 3.16 -17.80
CA PRO A 114 -9.10 4.50 -17.35
C PRO A 114 -10.14 5.57 -17.71
N ARG A 115 -10.99 5.34 -18.73
CA ARG A 115 -12.03 6.30 -19.16
C ARG A 115 -13.12 6.51 -18.11
N ALA A 116 -13.27 5.60 -17.16
CA ALA A 116 -14.17 5.78 -16.03
C ALA A 116 -13.66 6.85 -15.03
N TYR A 117 -12.37 7.20 -15.10
CA TYR A 117 -11.71 8.04 -14.10
C TYR A 117 -11.00 9.26 -14.71
N MET A 118 -10.80 9.34 -16.02
CA MET A 118 -10.15 10.49 -16.65
C MET A 118 -10.52 10.60 -18.13
N ASP A 119 -10.28 11.78 -18.72
CA ASP A 119 -10.49 11.98 -20.15
C ASP A 119 -9.59 11.04 -20.98
N PHE A 120 -10.12 10.59 -22.12
CA PHE A 120 -9.45 9.65 -23.02
C PHE A 120 -8.08 10.14 -23.51
N LYS A 121 -7.95 11.44 -23.79
CA LYS A 121 -6.70 12.02 -24.29
C LYS A 121 -5.63 12.04 -23.19
N GLU A 122 -6.03 12.31 -21.96
CA GLU A 122 -5.14 12.32 -20.81
C GLU A 122 -4.74 10.89 -20.42
N ALA A 123 -5.68 9.93 -20.42
CA ALA A 123 -5.38 8.51 -20.18
C ALA A 123 -4.24 7.99 -21.10
N ARG A 124 -4.27 8.34 -22.39
CA ARG A 124 -3.26 7.93 -23.37
C ARG A 124 -1.87 8.54 -23.16
N ARG A 125 -1.75 9.57 -22.31
CA ARG A 125 -0.50 10.29 -22.03
C ARG A 125 0.08 9.96 -20.65
N MET A 126 -0.67 9.20 -19.85
CA MET A 126 -0.26 8.72 -18.53
C MET A 126 0.28 7.30 -18.63
N SER A 127 1.23 6.98 -17.75
CA SER A 127 1.59 5.58 -17.51
C SER A 127 0.46 4.84 -16.81
N ARG A 128 0.47 3.51 -16.91
CA ARG A 128 -0.49 2.64 -16.23
C ARG A 128 -0.52 2.87 -14.71
N MET A 129 0.64 3.06 -14.07
CA MET A 129 0.70 3.39 -12.63
C MET A 129 0.04 4.75 -12.32
N SER A 130 0.23 5.76 -13.17
CA SER A 130 -0.43 7.07 -12.97
C SER A 130 -1.94 6.99 -13.19
N GLN A 131 -2.40 6.16 -14.14
CA GLN A 131 -3.83 5.92 -14.32
C GLN A 131 -4.46 5.27 -13.07
N PHE A 132 -3.81 4.26 -12.49
CA PHE A 132 -4.26 3.66 -11.23
C PHE A 132 -4.28 4.67 -10.08
N ALA A 133 -3.25 5.49 -9.95
CA ALA A 133 -3.16 6.51 -8.92
C ALA A 133 -4.31 7.53 -8.99
N VAL A 134 -4.62 8.02 -10.19
CA VAL A 134 -5.75 8.94 -10.42
C VAL A 134 -7.09 8.28 -10.10
N ALA A 135 -7.29 7.03 -10.53
CA ALA A 135 -8.51 6.29 -10.23
C ALA A 135 -8.69 6.07 -8.72
N ALA A 136 -7.64 5.63 -8.03
CA ALA A 136 -7.65 5.46 -6.57
C ALA A 136 -7.89 6.79 -5.85
N ALA A 137 -7.26 7.88 -6.27
CA ALA A 137 -7.46 9.19 -5.67
C ALA A 137 -8.89 9.74 -5.88
N ARG A 138 -9.50 9.51 -7.05
CA ARG A 138 -10.91 9.87 -7.28
C ARG A 138 -11.86 9.09 -6.38
N MET A 139 -11.65 7.78 -6.24
CA MET A 139 -12.42 6.95 -5.31
C MET A 139 -12.25 7.42 -3.85
N ALA A 140 -11.02 7.77 -3.45
CA ALA A 140 -10.76 8.29 -2.11
C ALA A 140 -11.40 9.68 -1.87
N LEU A 141 -11.37 10.55 -2.87
CA LEU A 141 -12.05 11.85 -2.82
C LEU A 141 -13.56 11.67 -2.68
N GLU A 142 -14.17 10.80 -3.50
CA GLU A 142 -15.60 10.48 -3.42
C GLU A 142 -15.99 9.91 -2.04
N ASP A 143 -15.22 8.95 -1.54
CA ASP A 143 -15.45 8.33 -0.23
C ASP A 143 -15.32 9.33 0.93
N SER A 144 -14.32 10.22 0.89
CA SER A 144 -14.13 11.26 1.91
C SER A 144 -15.19 12.36 1.90
N LYS A 145 -15.92 12.52 0.80
CA LYS A 145 -16.83 13.64 0.54
C LYS A 145 -16.17 15.01 0.76
N LEU A 146 -14.86 15.09 0.55
CA LEU A 146 -14.12 16.35 0.66
C LEU A 146 -14.50 17.26 -0.50
N VAL A 147 -14.76 18.54 -0.21
CA VAL A 147 -14.92 19.58 -1.22
C VAL A 147 -13.59 20.31 -1.33
N VAL A 148 -12.95 20.23 -2.50
CA VAL A 148 -11.62 20.83 -2.77
C VAL A 148 -11.73 22.33 -3.04
N ASP A 149 -12.87 22.79 -3.56
CA ASP A 149 -13.09 24.19 -3.89
C ASP A 149 -12.91 25.08 -2.64
N GLY A 150 -12.03 26.08 -2.76
CA GLY A 150 -11.70 27.01 -1.67
C GLY A 150 -10.56 26.56 -0.76
N ILE A 151 -10.09 25.31 -0.85
CA ILE A 151 -8.98 24.77 -0.04
C ILE A 151 -7.85 24.17 -0.89
N ALA A 152 -7.95 24.25 -2.22
CA ALA A 152 -7.06 23.56 -3.17
C ALA A 152 -5.57 23.82 -2.92
N ASP A 153 -5.22 25.03 -2.47
CA ASP A 153 -3.84 25.45 -2.18
C ASP A 153 -3.27 24.76 -0.92
N ASP A 154 -4.13 24.22 -0.05
CA ASP A 154 -3.79 23.54 1.20
C ASP A 154 -3.99 22.02 1.14
N VAL A 155 -4.34 21.48 -0.04
CA VAL A 155 -4.44 20.04 -0.29
C VAL A 155 -3.15 19.54 -0.95
N ALA A 156 -2.40 18.72 -0.22
CA ALA A 156 -1.15 18.12 -0.69
C ALA A 156 -1.35 16.70 -1.23
N VAL A 157 -0.36 16.22 -1.99
CA VAL A 157 -0.27 14.86 -2.51
C VAL A 157 1.10 14.27 -2.21
N VAL A 158 1.12 13.10 -1.56
CA VAL A 158 2.34 12.36 -1.23
C VAL A 158 2.18 10.91 -1.65
N MET A 159 2.82 10.52 -2.76
CA MET A 159 2.72 9.16 -3.28
C MET A 159 4.02 8.37 -3.10
N GLY A 160 3.90 7.09 -2.77
CA GLY A 160 4.98 6.12 -2.81
C GLY A 160 5.01 5.39 -4.15
N VAL A 161 6.19 5.20 -4.70
CA VAL A 161 6.43 4.37 -5.89
C VAL A 161 7.62 3.45 -5.66
N GLY A 162 7.53 2.21 -6.12
CA GLY A 162 8.65 1.27 -6.01
C GLY A 162 9.71 1.52 -7.08
N SER A 163 9.27 1.96 -8.26
CA SER A 163 10.10 2.04 -9.45
C SER A 163 9.60 3.07 -10.47
N ASN A 164 10.30 3.18 -11.61
CA ASN A 164 9.85 3.95 -12.77
C ASN A 164 8.72 3.21 -13.50
N ALA A 165 8.05 3.87 -14.44
CA ALA A 165 7.07 3.24 -15.32
C ALA A 165 7.74 2.24 -16.29
N PHE A 166 7.93 0.99 -15.84
CA PHE A 166 8.65 -0.05 -16.58
C PHE A 166 7.98 -0.45 -17.90
N PRO A 167 6.65 -0.64 -17.99
CA PRO A 167 6.00 -0.96 -19.26
C PRO A 167 6.23 0.11 -20.33
N GLU A 168 6.12 1.38 -19.96
CA GLU A 168 6.33 2.52 -20.85
C GLU A 168 7.82 2.65 -21.24
N THR A 169 8.72 2.37 -20.30
CA THR A 169 10.17 2.33 -20.55
C THR A 169 10.54 1.23 -21.54
N GLU A 170 10.03 0.02 -21.35
CA GLU A 170 10.24 -1.10 -22.27
C GLU A 170 9.72 -0.75 -23.67
N GLN A 171 8.50 -0.22 -23.77
CA GLN A 171 7.92 0.16 -25.04
C GLN A 171 8.74 1.25 -25.75
N ALA A 172 9.19 2.27 -25.02
CA ALA A 172 10.03 3.33 -25.56
C ALA A 172 11.37 2.79 -26.08
N MET A 173 11.98 1.86 -25.35
CA MET A 173 13.24 1.22 -25.76
C MET A 173 13.08 0.34 -26.99
N ARG A 174 11.98 -0.43 -27.10
CA ARG A 174 11.68 -1.19 -28.33
C ARG A 174 11.55 -0.26 -29.54
N ILE A 175 10.81 0.84 -29.40
CA ILE A 175 10.66 1.84 -30.47
C ILE A 175 12.02 2.45 -30.84
N LEU A 176 12.83 2.81 -29.85
CA LEU A 176 14.16 3.38 -30.06
C LEU A 176 15.06 2.44 -30.89
N ILE A 177 15.09 1.16 -30.54
CA ILE A 177 15.95 0.15 -31.20
C ILE A 177 15.42 -0.20 -32.60
N GLU A 178 14.12 -0.45 -32.73
CA GLU A 178 13.53 -0.96 -33.98
C GLU A 178 13.26 0.15 -35.01
N ARG A 179 12.96 1.38 -34.55
CA ARG A 179 12.43 2.47 -35.39
C ARG A 179 13.22 3.77 -35.28
N GLY A 180 14.19 3.85 -34.37
CA GLY A 180 15.03 5.03 -34.15
C GLY A 180 14.42 6.07 -33.21
N GLY A 181 15.28 6.90 -32.63
CA GLY A 181 14.91 7.83 -31.55
C GLY A 181 13.87 8.89 -31.92
N SER A 182 13.77 9.29 -33.18
CA SER A 182 12.75 10.25 -33.65
C SER A 182 11.32 9.73 -33.58
N LYS A 183 11.13 8.42 -33.30
CA LYS A 183 9.81 7.79 -33.13
C LYS A 183 9.39 7.62 -31.67
N VAL A 184 10.28 7.88 -30.71
CA VAL A 184 9.94 7.85 -29.28
C VAL A 184 8.91 8.94 -29.00
N SER A 185 7.89 8.61 -28.18
CA SER A 185 6.83 9.54 -27.84
C SER A 185 7.40 10.77 -27.12
N PRO A 186 6.99 12.01 -27.47
CA PRO A 186 7.36 13.20 -26.70
C PRO A 186 6.80 13.17 -25.27
N PHE A 187 5.80 12.32 -25.01
CA PHE A 187 5.22 12.12 -23.68
C PHE A 187 5.95 11.06 -22.85
N PHE A 188 6.99 10.40 -23.38
CA PHE A 188 7.70 9.35 -22.64
C PHE A 188 8.18 9.86 -21.27
N ILE A 189 9.03 10.90 -21.25
CA ILE A 189 9.57 11.45 -20.00
C ILE A 189 8.43 11.93 -19.07
N PRO A 190 7.45 12.76 -19.51
CA PRO A 190 6.30 13.13 -18.68
C PRO A 190 5.40 11.97 -18.23
N SER A 191 5.50 10.77 -18.80
CA SER A 191 4.70 9.61 -18.39
C SER A 191 5.47 8.66 -17.48
N SER A 192 6.82 8.66 -17.54
CA SER A 192 7.66 7.63 -16.97
C SER A 192 8.35 8.00 -15.66
N LEU A 193 8.42 9.30 -15.32
CA LEU A 193 9.10 9.75 -14.10
C LEU A 193 8.38 9.22 -12.84
N PRO A 194 9.13 8.84 -11.78
CA PRO A 194 8.57 8.35 -10.51
C PRO A 194 7.48 9.24 -9.92
N ASN A 195 7.62 10.56 -10.04
CA ASN A 195 6.71 11.52 -9.42
C ASN A 195 5.39 11.73 -10.18
N MET A 196 5.22 11.10 -11.35
CA MET A 196 4.04 11.32 -12.19
C MET A 196 2.72 10.89 -11.56
N PRO A 197 2.61 9.80 -10.78
CA PRO A 197 1.39 9.50 -10.03
C PRO A 197 0.92 10.67 -9.15
N ALA A 198 1.81 11.26 -8.35
CA ALA A 198 1.46 12.42 -7.51
C ALA A 198 1.09 13.65 -8.35
N CYS A 199 1.87 13.94 -9.41
CA CYS A 199 1.57 15.05 -10.30
C CYS A 199 0.21 14.90 -11.00
N GLN A 200 -0.11 13.69 -11.49
CA GLN A 200 -1.36 13.45 -12.20
C GLN A 200 -2.57 13.53 -11.27
N ILE A 201 -2.47 13.08 -10.01
CA ILE A 201 -3.52 13.30 -9.01
C ILE A 201 -3.77 14.80 -8.84
N ALA A 202 -2.72 15.58 -8.61
CA ALA A 202 -2.84 17.03 -8.40
C ALA A 202 -3.47 17.74 -9.62
N ILE A 203 -3.03 17.43 -10.83
CA ILE A 203 -3.59 17.99 -12.07
C ILE A 203 -5.06 17.60 -12.24
N GLN A 204 -5.39 16.33 -12.05
CA GLN A 204 -6.73 15.79 -12.31
C GLN A 204 -7.78 16.21 -11.26
N LEU A 205 -7.35 16.50 -10.03
CA LEU A 205 -8.20 16.93 -8.93
C LEU A 205 -8.09 18.43 -8.61
N GLY A 206 -7.20 19.15 -9.30
CA GLY A 206 -7.01 20.59 -9.09
C GLY A 206 -6.30 20.96 -7.79
N LEU A 207 -5.47 20.07 -7.24
CA LEU A 207 -4.77 20.25 -5.97
C LEU A 207 -3.48 21.05 -6.20
N ARG A 208 -3.24 22.06 -5.36
CA ARG A 208 -2.16 23.04 -5.53
C ARG A 208 -1.23 23.14 -4.32
N GLY A 209 -1.50 22.38 -3.27
CA GLY A 209 -0.58 22.21 -2.15
C GLY A 209 0.66 21.41 -2.54
N SER A 210 1.45 21.06 -1.52
CA SER A 210 2.71 20.33 -1.71
C SER A 210 2.52 19.03 -2.50
N ASN A 211 3.41 18.76 -3.44
CA ASN A 211 3.39 17.56 -4.28
C ASN A 211 4.73 16.86 -4.20
N SER A 212 4.76 15.65 -3.64
CA SER A 212 6.00 14.90 -3.44
C SER A 212 5.82 13.41 -3.70
N THR A 213 6.95 12.74 -3.89
CA THR A 213 6.99 11.31 -4.15
C THR A 213 8.14 10.66 -3.42
N ILE A 214 7.86 9.53 -2.77
CA ILE A 214 8.84 8.71 -2.06
C ILE A 214 9.15 7.48 -2.90
N ALA A 215 10.43 7.23 -3.15
CA ALA A 215 10.91 6.09 -3.92
C ALA A 215 11.83 5.21 -3.07
N THR A 216 11.24 4.21 -2.41
CA THR A 216 11.93 3.32 -1.46
C THR A 216 11.46 1.87 -1.60
N ALA A 217 11.26 1.42 -2.84
CA ALA A 217 10.82 0.06 -3.17
C ALA A 217 9.52 -0.32 -2.42
N CYS A 218 9.45 -1.53 -1.86
CA CYS A 218 8.25 -2.07 -1.22
C CYS A 218 7.72 -1.24 -0.04
N ALA A 219 8.55 -0.39 0.58
CA ALA A 219 8.17 0.44 1.72
C ALA A 219 7.59 1.82 1.33
N ALA A 220 7.63 2.18 0.04
CA ALA A 220 7.38 3.54 -0.43
C ALA A 220 6.02 4.10 0.00
N SER A 221 4.94 3.32 -0.13
CA SER A 221 3.59 3.76 0.24
C SER A 221 3.43 3.95 1.74
N SER A 222 3.98 3.05 2.56
CA SER A 222 3.97 3.17 4.03
C SER A 222 4.73 4.41 4.50
N GLN A 223 5.86 4.72 3.87
CA GLN A 223 6.61 5.95 4.16
C GLN A 223 5.86 7.20 3.67
N ALA A 224 5.18 7.14 2.52
CA ALA A 224 4.40 8.25 1.99
C ALA A 224 3.25 8.63 2.94
N ILE A 225 2.55 7.64 3.50
CA ILE A 225 1.52 7.84 4.52
C ILE A 225 2.11 8.44 5.80
N GLY A 226 3.27 7.95 6.25
CA GLY A 226 3.97 8.47 7.42
C GLY A 226 4.43 9.93 7.28
N ASP A 227 4.98 10.29 6.12
CA ASP A 227 5.46 11.63 5.82
C ASP A 227 4.30 12.61 5.58
N ALA A 228 3.18 12.13 5.03
CA ALA A 228 1.94 12.89 4.94
C ALA A 228 1.37 13.25 6.33
N ALA A 229 1.39 12.31 7.28
CA ALA A 229 1.00 12.59 8.67
C ALA A 229 1.89 13.65 9.30
N ALA A 230 3.21 13.57 9.07
CA ALA A 230 4.15 14.58 9.54
C ALA A 230 3.92 15.96 8.90
N MET A 231 3.48 16.00 7.62
CA MET A 231 3.12 17.24 6.92
C MET A 231 1.91 17.93 7.57
N LEU A 232 0.86 17.18 7.89
CA LEU A 232 -0.32 17.69 8.60
C LEU A 232 0.04 18.19 10.01
N LEU A 233 0.88 17.45 10.75
CA LEU A 233 1.31 17.84 12.08
C LEU A 233 2.14 19.14 12.10
N ARG A 234 2.92 19.39 11.04
CA ARG A 234 3.67 20.66 10.88
C ARG A 234 2.81 21.83 10.43
N GLY A 235 1.58 21.58 9.97
CA GLY A 235 0.71 22.61 9.39
C GLY A 235 1.09 23.01 7.97
N ASP A 236 1.84 22.18 7.25
CA ASP A 236 2.25 22.43 5.86
C ASP A 236 1.11 22.17 4.85
N ALA A 237 0.05 21.49 5.31
CA ALA A 237 -1.15 21.16 4.55
C ALA A 237 -2.31 20.95 5.53
N GLU A 238 -3.54 21.09 5.04
CA GLU A 238 -4.74 20.82 5.83
C GLU A 238 -5.39 19.47 5.46
N VAL A 239 -5.18 18.97 4.24
CA VAL A 239 -5.52 17.62 3.77
C VAL A 239 -4.33 17.06 3.00
N VAL A 240 -4.06 15.76 3.14
CA VAL A 240 -3.09 15.08 2.28
C VAL A 240 -3.71 13.84 1.62
N PHE A 241 -3.60 13.75 0.31
CA PHE A 241 -3.80 12.51 -0.43
C PHE A 241 -2.51 11.70 -0.37
N ALA A 242 -2.52 10.57 0.33
CA ALA A 242 -1.32 9.78 0.59
C ALA A 242 -1.51 8.31 0.23
N GLY A 243 -0.50 7.67 -0.36
CA GLY A 243 -0.62 6.25 -0.71
C GLY A 243 0.50 5.77 -1.62
N GLY A 244 0.19 4.89 -2.57
CA GLY A 244 1.16 4.44 -3.55
C GLY A 244 0.54 3.84 -4.80
N ALA A 245 1.33 3.74 -5.86
CA ALA A 245 0.92 3.16 -7.13
C ALA A 245 2.10 2.45 -7.79
N GLU A 246 1.84 1.30 -8.41
CA GLU A 246 2.84 0.52 -9.12
C GLU A 246 2.20 -0.27 -10.26
N ALA A 247 2.89 -0.37 -11.40
CA ALA A 247 2.45 -1.16 -12.55
C ALA A 247 3.64 -1.84 -13.22
N PRO A 248 4.27 -2.82 -12.55
CA PRO A 248 5.58 -3.32 -12.94
C PRO A 248 5.49 -4.43 -14.00
N ILE A 249 4.29 -4.84 -14.42
CA ILE A 249 4.07 -6.03 -15.24
C ILE A 249 4.45 -5.75 -16.71
N CYS A 250 5.68 -6.09 -17.06
CA CYS A 250 6.20 -6.16 -18.43
C CYS A 250 7.33 -7.20 -18.52
N GLU A 251 7.79 -7.49 -19.74
CA GLU A 251 8.81 -8.52 -20.00
C GLU A 251 10.16 -8.16 -19.34
N LEU A 252 10.54 -6.88 -19.33
CA LEU A 252 11.76 -6.37 -18.71
C LEU A 252 11.80 -6.65 -17.20
N THR A 253 10.70 -6.34 -16.50
CA THR A 253 10.62 -6.55 -15.05
C THR A 253 10.55 -8.03 -14.71
N LEU A 254 9.78 -8.81 -15.48
CA LEU A 254 9.71 -10.27 -15.32
C LEU A 254 11.11 -10.90 -15.49
N ALA A 255 11.83 -10.50 -16.53
CA ALA A 255 13.20 -10.97 -16.79
C ALA A 255 14.14 -10.61 -15.63
N GLY A 256 14.09 -9.37 -15.15
CA GLY A 256 14.93 -8.89 -14.05
C GLY A 256 14.69 -9.66 -12.75
N PHE A 257 13.42 -9.79 -12.32
CA PHE A 257 13.09 -10.50 -11.08
C PHE A 257 13.32 -12.03 -11.19
N CYS A 258 13.13 -12.62 -12.37
CA CYS A 258 13.52 -14.01 -12.62
C CYS A 258 15.04 -14.21 -12.53
N ALA A 259 15.83 -13.29 -13.09
CA ALA A 259 17.29 -13.38 -13.06
C ALA A 259 17.85 -13.34 -11.64
N MET A 260 17.24 -12.55 -10.74
CA MET A 260 17.59 -12.52 -9.31
C MET A 260 16.90 -13.62 -8.48
N ARG A 261 16.10 -14.49 -9.11
CA ARG A 261 15.36 -15.59 -8.46
C ARG A 261 14.45 -15.14 -7.32
N ALA A 262 13.78 -14.00 -7.49
CA ALA A 262 12.89 -13.45 -6.45
C ALA A 262 11.41 -13.84 -6.62
N LEU A 263 11.00 -14.26 -7.82
CA LEU A 263 9.63 -14.65 -8.12
C LEU A 263 9.37 -16.13 -7.84
N SER A 264 8.15 -16.44 -7.39
CA SER A 264 7.62 -17.80 -7.37
C SER A 264 7.64 -18.41 -8.78
N SER A 265 8.08 -19.66 -8.88
CA SER A 265 8.23 -20.37 -10.17
C SER A 265 7.79 -21.84 -10.11
N GLY A 266 7.64 -22.42 -8.92
CA GLY A 266 7.18 -23.79 -8.69
C GLY A 266 5.67 -23.98 -8.75
N TYR A 267 4.89 -22.91 -8.87
CA TYR A 267 3.42 -22.94 -8.83
C TYR A 267 2.75 -22.38 -10.08
N ASN A 268 3.44 -22.43 -11.23
CA ASN A 268 2.86 -21.98 -12.50
C ASN A 268 1.58 -22.75 -12.86
N ASP A 269 1.48 -24.04 -12.50
CA ASP A 269 0.29 -24.87 -12.77
C ASP A 269 -0.84 -24.65 -11.74
N ASP A 270 -0.59 -23.91 -10.66
CA ASP A 270 -1.58 -23.57 -9.62
C ASP A 270 -1.38 -22.11 -9.13
N PRO A 271 -1.60 -21.11 -10.02
CA PRO A 271 -1.24 -19.71 -9.76
C PRO A 271 -1.87 -19.14 -8.49
N GLN A 272 -3.12 -19.53 -8.21
CA GLN A 272 -3.91 -19.00 -7.10
C GLN A 272 -3.29 -19.33 -5.74
N ARG A 273 -2.45 -20.37 -5.66
CA ARG A 273 -1.77 -20.80 -4.44
C ARG A 273 -0.30 -20.40 -4.40
N ALA A 274 0.23 -19.69 -5.40
CA ALA A 274 1.66 -19.39 -5.49
C ALA A 274 2.12 -18.42 -4.39
N SER A 275 1.37 -17.34 -4.16
CA SER A 275 1.62 -16.44 -3.03
C SER A 275 1.13 -17.10 -1.74
N ARG A 276 2.07 -17.60 -0.95
CA ARG A 276 1.82 -18.33 0.30
C ARG A 276 2.74 -17.85 1.43
N PRO A 277 2.54 -16.62 1.93
CA PRO A 277 3.36 -16.09 3.02
C PRO A 277 3.43 -17.05 4.20
N PHE A 278 4.62 -17.18 4.79
CA PHE A 278 4.93 -18.06 5.92
C PHE A 278 4.85 -19.58 5.68
N ASP A 279 4.35 -20.03 4.52
CA ASP A 279 4.31 -21.46 4.20
C ASP A 279 5.73 -22.02 4.00
N ALA A 280 5.94 -23.28 4.38
CA ALA A 280 7.22 -23.97 4.25
C ALA A 280 7.63 -24.19 2.78
N GLY A 281 6.64 -24.29 1.88
CA GLY A 281 6.80 -24.45 0.45
C GLY A 281 6.79 -23.15 -0.35
N ARG A 282 6.87 -21.97 0.29
CA ARG A 282 7.02 -20.69 -0.42
C ARG A 282 8.36 -20.66 -1.17
N ASP A 283 8.36 -20.13 -2.38
CA ASP A 283 9.54 -20.15 -3.29
C ASP A 283 9.86 -18.80 -3.94
N GLY A 284 9.18 -17.72 -3.52
CA GLY A 284 9.37 -16.37 -4.02
C GLY A 284 8.10 -15.54 -3.88
N PHE A 285 8.16 -14.23 -4.15
CA PHE A 285 6.96 -13.39 -4.18
C PHE A 285 6.25 -13.52 -5.53
N VAL A 286 5.00 -13.07 -5.60
CA VAL A 286 4.25 -12.94 -6.86
C VAL A 286 4.04 -11.47 -7.14
N ALA A 287 4.54 -10.99 -8.28
CA ALA A 287 4.42 -9.57 -8.64
C ALA A 287 2.97 -9.21 -8.96
N GLY A 288 2.50 -8.09 -8.40
CA GLY A 288 1.21 -7.50 -8.71
C GLY A 288 1.33 -6.04 -9.12
N GLU A 289 0.23 -5.49 -9.61
CA GLU A 289 0.08 -4.07 -9.92
C GLU A 289 -1.15 -3.47 -9.22
N GLY A 290 -1.19 -2.14 -9.08
CA GLY A 290 -2.33 -1.45 -8.49
C GLY A 290 -1.98 -0.09 -7.90
N ALA A 291 -2.93 0.49 -7.19
CA ALA A 291 -2.74 1.70 -6.41
C ALA A 291 -3.69 1.74 -5.22
N ALA A 292 -3.28 2.43 -4.16
CA ALA A 292 -4.15 2.78 -3.05
C ALA A 292 -3.88 4.23 -2.63
N VAL A 293 -4.94 4.97 -2.31
CA VAL A 293 -4.86 6.36 -1.84
C VAL A 293 -5.78 6.53 -0.64
N LEU A 294 -5.26 7.17 0.39
CA LEU A 294 -5.96 7.59 1.60
C LEU A 294 -6.09 9.11 1.59
N VAL A 295 -7.20 9.62 2.12
CA VAL A 295 -7.37 11.03 2.47
C VAL A 295 -7.09 11.18 3.96
N LEU A 296 -6.03 11.92 4.29
CA LEU A 296 -5.61 12.20 5.65
C LEU A 296 -5.94 13.64 6.03
N GLU A 297 -6.51 13.82 7.22
CA GLU A 297 -6.91 15.11 7.77
C GLU A 297 -6.56 15.22 9.25
N THR A 298 -6.52 16.44 9.77
CA THR A 298 -6.56 16.64 11.21
C THR A 298 -7.96 16.29 11.74
N LEU A 299 -8.03 15.74 12.95
CA LEU A 299 -9.29 15.38 13.60
C LEU A 299 -10.21 16.59 13.76
N ALA A 300 -9.65 17.78 14.02
CA ALA A 300 -10.41 19.02 14.10
C ALA A 300 -11.15 19.32 12.78
N ARG A 301 -10.43 19.31 11.65
CA ARG A 301 -11.01 19.55 10.33
C ARG A 301 -12.06 18.50 9.98
N ALA A 302 -11.72 17.22 10.17
CA ALA A 302 -12.63 16.12 9.87
C ALA A 302 -13.94 16.27 10.66
N ARG A 303 -13.87 16.69 11.93
CA ARG A 303 -15.06 16.97 12.75
C ARG A 303 -15.83 18.21 12.28
N GLU A 304 -15.14 19.29 11.96
CA GLU A 304 -15.75 20.55 11.50
C GLU A 304 -16.65 20.34 10.28
N ARG A 305 -16.19 19.53 9.31
CA ARG A 305 -16.97 19.21 8.10
C ARG A 305 -17.86 17.97 8.24
N GLY A 306 -17.95 17.36 9.42
CA GLY A 306 -18.77 16.16 9.66
C GLY A 306 -18.33 14.92 8.87
N ALA A 307 -17.02 14.76 8.64
CA ALA A 307 -16.46 13.65 7.89
C ALA A 307 -16.66 12.30 8.59
N ARG A 308 -16.81 11.23 7.81
CA ARG A 308 -16.63 9.87 8.31
C ARG A 308 -15.15 9.69 8.66
N ILE A 309 -14.87 9.08 9.81
CA ILE A 309 -13.51 8.73 10.23
C ILE A 309 -13.41 7.21 10.27
N TYR A 310 -12.45 6.66 9.51
CA TYR A 310 -12.19 5.22 9.46
C TYR A 310 -11.32 4.75 10.62
N ALA A 311 -10.20 5.44 10.81
CA ALA A 311 -9.22 5.16 11.83
C ALA A 311 -8.37 6.41 12.10
N GLU A 312 -7.62 6.36 13.18
CA GLU A 312 -6.58 7.32 13.50
C GLU A 312 -5.20 6.74 13.18
N LEU A 313 -4.34 7.54 12.56
CA LEU A 313 -2.94 7.20 12.34
C LEU A 313 -2.12 7.71 13.53
N ILE A 314 -1.85 6.82 14.48
CA ILE A 314 -1.20 7.17 15.75
C ILE A 314 0.32 7.00 15.74
N GLY A 315 0.90 6.26 14.79
CA GLY A 315 2.33 6.00 14.78
C GLY A 315 2.90 5.63 13.41
N TYR A 316 4.12 6.08 13.16
CA TYR A 316 4.91 5.74 11.97
C TYR A 316 6.38 5.54 12.38
N GLY A 317 6.99 4.45 11.92
CA GLY A 317 8.41 4.17 12.14
C GLY A 317 9.08 3.69 10.86
N ALA A 318 10.30 4.19 10.64
CA ALA A 318 11.16 3.75 9.55
C ALA A 318 12.58 3.52 10.07
N SER A 319 13.29 2.58 9.47
CA SER A 319 14.72 2.32 9.70
C SER A 319 15.32 1.62 8.50
N ALA A 320 16.66 1.60 8.46
CA ALA A 320 17.41 0.81 7.49
C ALA A 320 18.05 -0.39 8.19
N ASP A 321 18.19 -1.49 7.45
CA ASP A 321 19.00 -2.63 7.86
C ASP A 321 20.50 -2.28 7.81
N ALA A 322 20.91 -1.50 6.79
CA ALA A 322 22.31 -1.21 6.47
C ALA A 322 23.16 -2.49 6.31
N TYR A 323 22.55 -3.54 5.75
CA TYR A 323 23.12 -4.89 5.66
C TYR A 323 23.43 -5.30 4.21
N HIS A 324 22.40 -5.45 3.38
CA HIS A 324 22.54 -5.85 1.97
C HIS A 324 21.52 -5.09 1.11
N VAL A 325 21.80 -4.95 -0.19
CA VAL A 325 20.96 -4.16 -1.11
C VAL A 325 19.59 -4.79 -1.37
N THR A 326 19.49 -6.12 -1.30
CA THR A 326 18.24 -6.88 -1.58
C THR A 326 17.90 -7.93 -0.53
N ALA A 327 18.85 -8.34 0.30
CA ALA A 327 18.63 -9.37 1.31
C ALA A 327 18.33 -8.66 2.64
N PRO A 328 17.28 -9.07 3.37
CA PRO A 328 17.00 -8.47 4.66
C PRO A 328 18.11 -8.82 5.65
N ASP A 329 18.23 -8.03 6.71
CA ASP A 329 19.01 -8.41 7.89
C ASP A 329 18.53 -9.80 8.39
N PRO A 330 19.44 -10.77 8.60
CA PRO A 330 19.09 -12.16 8.87
C PRO A 330 18.38 -12.37 10.22
N VAL A 331 18.51 -11.42 11.15
CA VAL A 331 17.82 -11.44 12.45
C VAL A 331 16.68 -10.40 12.51
N GLY A 332 16.39 -9.71 11.41
CA GLY A 332 15.25 -8.80 11.28
C GLY A 332 15.35 -7.53 12.13
N GLN A 333 16.56 -7.14 12.55
CA GLN A 333 16.75 -6.02 13.47
C GLN A 333 16.21 -4.69 12.93
N GLY A 334 16.35 -4.40 11.64
CA GLY A 334 15.83 -3.16 11.08
C GLY A 334 14.30 -3.14 11.01
N ALA A 335 13.64 -4.25 10.68
CA ALA A 335 12.18 -4.35 10.78
C ALA A 335 11.70 -4.14 12.23
N ALA A 336 12.38 -4.76 13.20
CA ALA A 336 12.04 -4.61 14.61
C ALA A 336 12.22 -3.16 15.10
N ARG A 337 13.31 -2.48 14.70
CA ARG A 337 13.51 -1.05 14.99
C ARG A 337 12.40 -0.18 14.41
N ALA A 338 11.90 -0.48 13.20
CA ALA A 338 10.81 0.27 12.58
C ALA A 338 9.51 0.11 13.40
N MET A 339 9.14 -1.12 13.76
CA MET A 339 7.98 -1.40 14.60
C MET A 339 8.07 -0.72 15.97
N LEU A 340 9.22 -0.82 16.65
CA LEU A 340 9.45 -0.16 17.95
C LEU A 340 9.34 1.36 17.84
N ARG A 341 9.83 1.98 16.77
CA ARG A 341 9.69 3.43 16.53
C ARG A 341 8.22 3.80 16.32
N ALA A 342 7.46 3.01 15.57
CA ALA A 342 6.03 3.24 15.35
C ALA A 342 5.26 3.16 16.67
N MET A 343 5.46 2.10 17.46
CA MET A 343 4.84 1.92 18.79
C MET A 343 5.19 3.04 19.76
N ARG A 344 6.47 3.46 19.82
CA ARG A 344 6.89 4.59 20.65
C ARG A 344 6.20 5.89 20.26
N ARG A 345 6.03 6.17 18.97
CA ARG A 345 5.30 7.35 18.51
C ARG A 345 3.80 7.28 18.83
N ALA A 346 3.23 6.08 18.75
CA ALA A 346 1.84 5.82 19.10
C ALA A 346 1.57 5.81 20.62
N GLY A 347 2.61 5.72 21.45
CA GLY A 347 2.44 5.59 22.89
C GLY A 347 1.78 4.28 23.32
N VAL A 348 1.93 3.21 22.53
CA VAL A 348 1.32 1.90 22.79
C VAL A 348 2.39 0.84 23.07
N GLY A 349 2.08 -0.09 23.96
CA GLY A 349 2.86 -1.30 24.20
C GLY A 349 2.51 -2.43 23.23
N PRO A 350 3.37 -3.46 23.08
CA PRO A 350 3.12 -4.60 22.20
C PRO A 350 1.83 -5.36 22.52
N GLN A 351 1.43 -5.41 23.79
CA GLN A 351 0.21 -6.09 24.25
C GLN A 351 -1.08 -5.39 23.80
N GLN A 352 -0.97 -4.17 23.26
CA GLN A 352 -2.10 -3.39 22.73
C GLN A 352 -2.23 -3.52 21.20
N ILE A 353 -1.42 -4.36 20.56
CA ILE A 353 -1.48 -4.62 19.11
C ILE A 353 -2.29 -5.89 18.86
N ASP A 354 -3.49 -5.72 18.30
CA ASP A 354 -4.40 -6.84 18.02
C ASP A 354 -4.09 -7.53 16.67
N TYR A 355 -3.61 -6.76 15.69
CA TYR A 355 -3.45 -7.22 14.32
C TYR A 355 -2.22 -6.61 13.64
N ILE A 356 -1.50 -7.44 12.88
CA ILE A 356 -0.39 -7.03 12.02
C ILE A 356 -0.70 -7.46 10.59
N ASN A 357 -0.85 -6.49 9.68
CA ASN A 357 -0.80 -6.74 8.25
C ASN A 357 0.67 -6.87 7.83
N ALA A 358 1.15 -8.11 7.66
CA ALA A 358 2.57 -8.40 7.46
C ALA A 358 3.03 -8.15 6.01
N HIS A 359 4.35 -7.96 5.83
CA HIS A 359 4.97 -7.74 4.52
C HIS A 359 5.14 -9.02 3.67
N ALA A 360 5.25 -10.17 4.32
CA ALA A 360 5.88 -11.41 3.82
C ALA A 360 5.30 -12.00 2.53
#